data_AF-A0A0F9F0U8-F1
#
_entry.id   AF-A0A0F9F0U8-F1
#
_cell.length_a   1.000
_cell.length_b   1.000
_cell.length_c   1.000
_cell.angle_alpha   90.00
_cell.angle_beta   90.00
_cell.angle_gamma   90.00
#
_symmetry.space_group_name_H-M   'P 1'
#
loop_
_entity.id
_entity.type
_entity.pdbx_description
1 polymer ?
#
loop_
_entity_poly.entity_id
_entity_poly.type
_entity_poly.pdbx_seq_one_letter_code
_entity_poly.pdbx_strand_id
1 'polypeptide(L)' 'MEVTKSLRYRVNVSTSVKGIKTWECTVDGVGYDMDVVLDESDKLVAELEIRYHVLEVK' A
#
# COMPACT_ATOMS: atom_id res chain seq x y z
N MET A 1 26.12 10.92 13.65
CA MET A 1 25.83 9.68 12.89
C MET A 1 24.67 10.01 11.96
N GLU A 2 24.87 9.86 10.66
CA GLU A 2 23.83 10.13 9.67
C GLU A 2 22.83 8.97 9.70
N VAL A 3 21.57 9.25 10.06
CA VAL A 3 20.53 8.22 10.14
C VAL A 3 20.01 8.00 8.72
N THR A 4 20.51 6.97 8.05
CA THR A 4 20.04 6.59 6.71
C THR A 4 18.61 6.04 6.83
N LYS A 5 17.61 6.90 6.58
CA LYS A 5 16.21 6.49 6.51
C LYS A 5 15.85 6.08 5.09
N SER A 6 15.21 4.93 4.93
CA SER A 6 14.73 4.45 3.62
C SER A 6 13.33 3.87 3.80
N LEU A 7 12.41 4.28 2.92
CA LEU A 7 11.04 3.79 2.91
C LEU A 7 10.74 3.24 1.52
N ARG A 8 10.26 2.00 1.46
CA ARG A 8 9.93 1.32 0.22
C ARG A 8 8.50 0.81 0.27
N TYR A 9 7.76 1.13 -0.79
CA TYR A 9 6.43 0.58 -1.03
C TYR A 9 6.48 -0.48 -2.10
N ARG A 10 5.84 -1.62 -1.84
CA ARG A 10 5.56 -2.63 -2.85
C ARG A 10 4.06 -2.88 -2.90
N VAL A 11 3.50 -2.80 -4.10
CA VAL A 11 2.08 -3.10 -4.33
C VAL A 11 1.98 -4.11 -5.45
N ASN A 12 1.47 -5.30 -5.15
CA ASN A 12 1.09 -6.27 -6.17
C ASN A 12 -0.41 -6.12 -6.44
N VAL A 13 -0.79 -5.84 -7.70
CA VAL A 13 -2.20 -5.72 -8.09
C VAL A 13 -2.56 -6.89 -8.98
N SER A 14 -3.61 -7.63 -8.63
CA SER A 14 -4.19 -8.68 -9.46
C SER A 14 -5.63 -8.32 -9.82
N THR A 15 -6.06 -8.70 -11.02
CA THR A 15 -7.45 -8.50 -11.48
C THR A 15 -8.02 -9.85 -11.85
N SER A 16 -9.15 -10.21 -11.24
CA SER A 16 -9.86 -11.44 -11.55
C SER A 16 -10.61 -11.34 -12.88
N VAL A 17 -11.01 -12.49 -13.43
CA VAL A 17 -11.88 -12.57 -14.62
C VAL A 17 -13.24 -11.89 -14.42
N LYS A 18 -13.67 -11.68 -13.16
CA LYS A 18 -14.90 -10.96 -12.80
C LYS A 18 -14.67 -9.45 -12.58
N GLY A 19 -13.50 -8.93 -12.92
CA GLY A 19 -13.15 -7.52 -12.74
C GLY A 19 -12.79 -7.11 -11.31
N ILE A 20 -12.83 -8.03 -10.33
CA ILE A 20 -12.42 -7.75 -8.94
C ILE A 20 -10.92 -7.48 -8.93
N LYS A 21 -10.52 -6.29 -8.45
CA LYS A 21 -9.12 -5.94 -8.20
C LYS A 21 -8.76 -6.33 -6.76
N THR A 22 -7.66 -7.04 -6.60
CA THR A 22 -7.07 -7.35 -5.29
C THR A 22 -5.66 -6.77 -5.25
N TRP A 23 -5.31 -6.10 -4.17
CA TRP A 23 -3.97 -5.57 -3.95
C TRP A 23 -3.35 -6.14 -2.69
N GLU A 24 -2.05 -6.40 -2.77
CA GLU A 24 -1.20 -6.77 -1.64
C GLU A 24 -0.18 -5.64 -1.48
N CYS A 25 -0.14 -5.04 -0.29
CA CYS A 25 0.75 -3.93 0.01
C CYS A 25 1.80 -4.34 1.06
N THR A 26 3.04 -3.94 0.82
CA THR A 26 4.16 -4.08 1.76
C THR A 26 4.86 -2.75 1.92
N VAL A 27 5.09 -2.34 3.17
CA VAL A 27 5.85 -1.14 3.52
C VAL A 27 7.09 -1.56 4.29
N ASP A 28 8.27 -1.31 3.71
CA ASP A 28 9.56 -1.56 4.35
C ASP A 28 10.18 -0.23 4.80
N GLY A 29 10.27 -0.02 6.11
CA GLY A 29 10.90 1.16 6.72
C GLY A 29 12.22 0.82 7.40
N VAL A 30 13.34 1.23 6.82
CA VAL A 30 14.66 1.14 7.45
C VAL A 30 14.94 2.45 8.20
N GLY A 31 15.21 2.35 9.51
CA GLY A 31 15.46 3.52 10.36
C GLY A 31 14.20 4.31 10.73
N TYR A 32 13.02 3.69 10.59
CA TYR A 32 11.74 4.21 11.04
C TYR A 32 11.21 3.42 12.24
N ASP A 33 10.47 4.10 13.10
CA ASP A 33 9.72 3.45 14.17
C ASP A 33 8.52 2.69 13.58
N MET A 34 8.12 1.61 14.27
CA MET A 34 7.01 0.77 13.84
C MET A 34 5.73 1.58 13.60
N ASP A 35 5.44 2.55 14.47
CA ASP A 35 4.25 3.39 14.37
C ASP A 35 4.22 4.19 13.06
N VAL A 36 5.38 4.65 12.58
CA VAL A 36 5.49 5.35 11.30
C VAL A 36 5.26 4.40 10.14
N VAL A 37 5.78 3.17 10.22
CA VAL A 37 5.58 2.14 9.18
C VAL A 37 4.09 1.76 9.07
N LEU A 38 3.40 1.68 10.21
CA LEU A 38 1.96 1.40 10.25
C LEU A 38 1.12 2.55 9.68
N ASP A 39 1.40 3.80 10.07
CA ASP A 39 0.68 4.98 9.53
C ASP A 39 0.86 5.11 8.00
N GLU A 40 2.07 4.86 7.51
CA GLU A 40 2.33 4.85 6.06
C GLU A 40 1.65 3.68 5.33
N SER A 41 1.52 2.52 6.00
CA SER A 41 0.75 1.39 5.47
C SER A 41 -0.73 1.72 5.34
N ASP A 42 -1.32 2.35 6.35
CA ASP A 42 -2.74 2.73 6.34
C ASP A 42 -3.04 3.77 5.26
N LYS A 43 -2.17 4.77 5.11
CA LYS A 43 -2.27 5.75 4.00
C LYS A 43 -2.21 5.07 2.63
N LEU A 44 -1.30 4.11 2.46
CA LEU A 44 -1.19 3.36 1.21
C LEU A 44 -2.46 2.56 0.92
N VAL A 45 -3.01 1.88 1.93
CA VAL A 45 -4.27 1.13 1.78
C VAL A 45 -5.42 2.06 1.41
N ALA A 46 -5.57 3.21 2.06
CA ALA A 46 -6.63 4.18 1.75
C ALA A 46 -6.53 4.73 0.32
N GLU A 47 -5.32 5.02 -0.15
CA GLU A 47 -5.10 5.49 -1.52
C GLU A 47 -5.37 4.39 -2.55
N LEU A 48 -4.99 3.14 -2.25
CA LEU A 48 -5.28 1.99 -3.11
C LEU A 48 -6.78 1.70 -3.16
N GLU A 49 -7.48 1.87 -2.04
CA GLU A 49 -8.91 1.83 -2.00
C GLU A 49 -9.46 2.89 -2.96
N ILE A 50 -9.13 4.18 -2.86
CA ILE A 50 -9.65 5.20 -3.80
C ILE A 50 -9.35 4.84 -5.28
N ARG A 51 -8.13 4.39 -5.58
CA ARG A 51 -7.69 4.07 -6.95
C ARG A 51 -8.39 2.85 -7.56
N TYR A 52 -8.76 1.90 -6.72
CA TYR A 52 -9.29 0.60 -7.15
C TYR A 52 -10.66 0.28 -6.57
N HIS A 53 -11.25 1.23 -5.83
CA HIS A 53 -12.59 1.13 -5.25
C HIS A 53 -13.50 0.87 -6.43
N VAL A 54 -14.20 -0.25 -6.29
CA VAL A 54 -14.82 -1.01 -7.35
C VAL A 54 -15.61 -0.06 -8.25
N LEU A 55 -15.24 -0.06 -9.54
CA LEU A 55 -16.17 0.22 -10.62
C LEU A 55 -17.32 -0.78 -10.43
N GLU A 56 -18.31 -0.43 -9.59
CA GLU A 56 -19.57 -1.15 -9.55
C GLU A 56 -20.12 -1.05 -10.97
N VAL A 57 -20.07 -2.20 -11.65
CA VAL A 57 -20.64 -2.39 -12.96
C VAL A 57 -22.12 -2.08 -12.85
N LYS A 58 -22.52 -0.91 -13.35
CA LYS A 58 -23.92 -0.66 -13.75
C LYS A 58 -24.21 -1.36 -15.07
#